data_AF-A0A963Q870-F1
#
_entry.id   AF-A0A963Q870-F1
#
_cell.length_a   1.000
_cell.length_b   1.000
_cell.length_c   1.000
_cell.angle_alpha   90.00
_cell.angle_beta   90.00
_cell.angle_gamma   90.00
#
_symmetry.space_group_name_H-M   'P 1'
#
loop_
_entity.id
_entity.type
_entity.pdbx_description
1 polymer ?
#
loop_
_entity_poly.entity_id
_entity_poly.type
_entity_poly.pdbx_seq_one_letter_code
_entity_poly.pdbx_strand_id
1 'polypeptide(L)'
;MGQRRLPWGPPAVWLGAVPAAFLGLVMLAPLVRLAMEAAAGAHGQMVAELWTDDYLRWRIVWSFVQAFATCVAALALGLPVAWVLARFAFRGRALVLRLLMLPFVVPTLVAAMGVLALWGPRGWISGWMGVDLQDTPWLLLYGNLFFNLCLVVRAGVDALGQVSAA
;
A
#
# COMPACT_ATOMS: atom_id res chain seq x y z
N MET A 1 -19.48 -23.73 -25.79
CA MET A 1 -18.26 -24.49 -25.42
C MET A 1 -18.23 -24.61 -23.91
N GLY A 2 -18.60 -25.79 -23.38
CA GLY A 2 -18.83 -26.01 -21.95
C GLY A 2 -17.54 -26.03 -21.14
N GLN A 3 -17.47 -25.22 -20.09
CA GLN A 3 -16.44 -25.32 -19.07
C GLN A 3 -16.61 -26.67 -18.35
N ARG A 4 -15.86 -27.69 -18.77
CA ARG A 4 -15.74 -28.94 -18.01
C ARG A 4 -14.99 -28.62 -16.72
N ARG A 5 -15.73 -28.27 -15.67
CA ARG A 5 -15.21 -28.17 -14.30
C ARG A 5 -14.73 -29.57 -13.92
N LEU A 6 -13.42 -29.75 -13.81
CA LEU A 6 -12.81 -31.00 -13.35
C LEU A 6 -13.44 -31.37 -11.99
N PRO A 7 -13.90 -32.61 -11.78
CA PRO A 7 -14.43 -33.04 -10.50
C PRO A 7 -13.33 -32.94 -9.44
N TRP A 8 -13.68 -32.46 -8.25
CA TRP A 8 -12.80 -32.40 -7.07
C TRP A 8 -12.48 -33.83 -6.59
N GLY A 9 -11.64 -34.55 -7.34
CA GLY A 9 -11.08 -35.84 -6.94
C GLY A 9 -9.74 -35.67 -6.23
N PRO A 10 -9.21 -36.73 -5.58
CA PRO A 10 -7.89 -36.72 -4.96
C PRO A 10 -6.76 -36.13 -5.84
N PRO A 11 -6.67 -36.38 -7.17
CA PRO A 11 -5.63 -35.76 -8.00
C PRO A 11 -5.83 -34.24 -8.20
N ALA A 12 -7.06 -33.72 -8.15
CA ALA A 12 -7.32 -32.28 -8.28
C ALA A 12 -6.87 -31.51 -7.03
N VAL A 13 -6.92 -32.13 -5.85
CA VAL A 13 -6.40 -31.56 -4.60
C VAL A 13 -4.88 -31.46 -4.66
N TRP A 14 -4.18 -32.49 -5.15
CA TRP A 14 -2.72 -32.45 -5.29
C TRP A 14 -2.24 -31.40 -6.32
N LEU A 15 -2.99 -31.20 -7.41
CA LEU A 15 -2.70 -30.17 -8.40
C LEU A 15 -2.74 -28.74 -7.82
N GLY A 16 -3.58 -28.48 -6.81
CA GLY A 16 -3.59 -27.21 -6.08
C GLY A 16 -2.64 -27.18 -4.88
N ALA A 17 -2.51 -28.30 -4.16
CA ALA A 17 -1.74 -28.40 -2.93
C ALA A 17 -0.24 -28.25 -3.15
N VAL A 18 0.31 -28.80 -4.25
CA VAL A 18 1.75 -28.72 -4.53
C VAL A 18 2.20 -27.27 -4.80
N PRO A 19 1.56 -26.49 -5.69
CA PRO A 19 1.86 -25.07 -5.85
C PRO A 19 1.63 -24.26 -4.57
N ALA A 20 0.54 -24.53 -3.84
CA ALA A 20 0.23 -23.82 -2.60
C ALA A 20 1.29 -24.08 -1.51
N ALA A 21 1.76 -25.32 -1.38
CA ALA A 21 2.83 -25.69 -0.45
C ALA A 21 4.17 -25.05 -0.86
N PHE A 22 4.49 -25.02 -2.15
CA PHE A 22 5.68 -24.34 -2.65
C PHE A 22 5.64 -22.82 -2.36
N LEU A 23 4.52 -22.16 -2.68
CA LEU A 23 4.33 -20.73 -2.38
C LEU A 23 4.38 -20.46 -0.87
N GLY A 24 3.70 -21.29 -0.08
CA GLY A 24 3.70 -21.21 1.37
C GLY A 24 5.11 -21.35 1.94
N LEU A 25 5.88 -22.34 1.48
CA LEU A 25 7.27 -22.54 1.89
C LEU A 25 8.13 -21.32 1.54
N VAL A 26 8.07 -20.83 0.31
CA VAL A 26 8.90 -19.69 -0.14
C VAL A 26 8.56 -18.40 0.61
N MET A 27 7.28 -18.14 0.91
CA MET A 27 6.87 -16.96 1.67
C MET A 27 7.18 -17.07 3.17
N LEU A 28 7.00 -18.26 3.75
CA LEU A 28 7.17 -18.47 5.19
C LEU A 28 8.62 -18.72 5.58
N ALA A 29 9.45 -19.31 4.71
CA ALA A 29 10.86 -19.58 4.99
C ALA A 29 11.66 -18.36 5.50
N PRO A 30 11.63 -17.18 4.87
CA PRO A 30 12.35 -16.01 5.39
C PRO A 30 11.77 -15.50 6.71
N LEU A 31 10.44 -15.60 6.91
CA LEU A 31 9.78 -15.23 8.17
C LEU A 31 10.20 -16.16 9.31
N VAL A 32 10.22 -17.47 9.06
CA VAL A 32 10.66 -18.48 10.02
C VAL A 32 12.14 -18.26 10.34
N ARG A 33 12.98 -18.00 9.34
CA ARG A 33 14.39 -17.69 9.58
C ARG A 33 14.59 -16.44 10.41
N LEU A 34 13.85 -15.36 10.11
CA LEU A 34 13.86 -14.14 10.92
C LEU A 34 13.42 -14.42 12.36
N ALA A 35 12.36 -15.21 12.55
CA ALA A 35 11.87 -15.58 13.87
C ALA A 35 12.87 -16.45 14.65
N MET A 36 13.54 -17.39 13.97
CA MET A 36 14.60 -18.20 14.57
C MET A 36 15.80 -17.35 14.95
N GLU A 37 16.24 -16.41 14.10
CA GLU A 37 17.33 -15.49 14.40
C GLU A 37 16.99 -14.61 15.61
N ALA A 38 15.76 -14.08 15.64
CA ALA A 38 15.25 -13.30 16.77
C ALA A 38 15.18 -14.10 18.08
N ALA A 39 14.91 -15.41 18.02
CA ALA A 39 14.80 -16.29 19.18
C ALA A 39 16.14 -16.90 19.63
N ALA A 40 17.09 -17.10 18.71
CA ALA A 40 18.36 -17.78 18.97
C ALA A 40 19.43 -16.86 19.57
N GLY A 41 19.38 -15.56 19.29
CA GLY A 41 20.26 -14.64 19.98
C GLY A 41 19.76 -14.34 21.40
N ALA A 42 20.68 -13.96 22.30
CA ALA A 42 20.41 -13.61 23.71
C ALA A 42 19.65 -12.27 23.83
N HIS A 43 18.53 -12.15 23.12
CA HIS A 43 17.94 -10.89 22.66
C HIS A 43 16.60 -10.54 23.32
N GLY A 44 16.27 -11.16 24.46
CA GLY A 44 15.29 -10.55 25.39
C GLY A 44 15.68 -9.09 25.71
N GLN A 45 16.99 -8.80 25.68
CA GLN A 45 17.55 -7.45 25.75
C GLN A 45 17.31 -6.60 24.49
N MET A 46 17.27 -7.17 23.28
CA MET A 46 17.04 -6.41 22.04
C MET A 46 15.63 -5.81 21.97
N VAL A 47 14.62 -6.56 22.43
CA VAL A 47 13.25 -6.02 22.54
C VAL A 47 13.18 -4.96 23.62
N ALA A 48 13.88 -5.16 24.75
CA ALA A 48 13.99 -4.13 25.78
C ALA A 48 14.73 -2.87 25.27
N GLU A 49 15.80 -3.05 24.49
CA GLU A 49 16.61 -1.98 23.88
C GLU A 49 15.80 -1.10 22.92
N LEU A 50 14.87 -1.69 22.15
CA LEU A 50 13.93 -0.92 21.32
C LEU A 50 13.10 0.07 22.14
N TRP A 51 12.78 -0.27 23.39
CA TRP A 51 11.98 0.57 24.28
C TRP A 51 12.83 1.50 25.15
N THR A 52 14.09 1.16 25.42
CA THR A 52 15.01 2.01 26.19
C THR A 52 15.75 3.03 25.34
N ASP A 53 15.97 2.75 24.05
CA ASP A 53 16.60 3.70 23.14
C ASP A 53 15.57 4.74 22.65
N ASP A 54 15.79 6.00 23.04
CA ASP A 54 14.94 7.14 22.68
C ASP A 54 14.79 7.34 21.18
N TYR A 55 15.86 7.13 20.41
CA TYR A 55 15.86 7.30 18.97
C TYR A 55 15.04 6.20 18.28
N LEU A 56 15.22 4.93 18.67
CA LEU A 56 14.45 3.82 18.10
C LEU A 56 12.97 3.93 18.47
N ARG A 57 12.68 4.21 19.73
CA ARG A 57 11.31 4.43 20.23
C ARG A 57 10.61 5.57 19.49
N TRP A 58 11.29 6.70 19.32
CA TRP A 58 10.75 7.83 18.56
C TRP A 58 10.47 7.47 17.11
N ARG A 59 11.37 6.75 16.43
CA ARG A 59 11.17 6.33 15.05
C ARG A 59 9.98 5.40 14.88
N ILE A 60 9.81 4.43 15.79
CA ILE A 60 8.66 3.52 15.77
C ILE A 60 7.36 4.32 15.94
N VAL A 61 7.28 5.14 16.99
CA VAL A 61 6.08 5.96 17.25
C VAL A 61 5.79 6.88 16.06
N TRP A 62 6.81 7.51 15.49
CA TRP A 62 6.65 8.39 14.34
C TRP A 62 6.14 7.67 13.10
N SER A 63 6.63 6.46 12.82
CA SER A 63 6.10 5.62 11.73
C SER A 63 4.64 5.26 11.95
N PHE A 64 4.23 4.91 13.17
CA PHE A 64 2.82 4.62 13.47
C PHE A 64 1.93 5.85 13.34
N VAL A 65 2.36 7.00 13.86
CA VAL A 65 1.64 8.28 13.74
C VAL A 65 1.47 8.64 12.26
N GLN A 66 2.53 8.53 11.46
CA GLN A 66 2.49 8.86 10.05
C GLN A 66 1.59 7.89 9.27
N ALA A 67 1.67 6.59 9.54
CA ALA A 67 0.80 5.58 8.92
C ALA A 67 -0.68 5.82 9.27
N PHE A 68 -0.98 6.13 10.53
CA PHE A 68 -2.34 6.45 10.98
C PHE A 68 -2.86 7.73 10.31
N ALA A 69 -2.07 8.81 10.30
CA ALA A 69 -2.42 10.07 9.67
C ALA A 69 -2.69 9.88 8.17
N THR A 70 -1.85 9.12 7.46
CA THR A 70 -2.10 8.81 6.05
C THR A 70 -3.33 7.94 5.86
N CYS A 71 -3.57 6.95 6.71
CA CYS A 71 -4.76 6.12 6.64
C CYS A 71 -6.05 6.96 6.75
N VAL A 72 -6.13 7.81 7.77
CA VAL A 72 -7.26 8.73 7.96
C VAL A 72 -7.43 9.66 6.77
N ALA A 73 -6.34 10.28 6.29
CA ALA A 73 -6.40 11.18 5.13
C ALA A 73 -6.83 10.44 3.84
N ALA A 74 -6.31 9.24 3.60
CA ALA A 74 -6.65 8.43 2.43
C ALA A 74 -8.12 7.99 2.45
N LEU A 75 -8.66 7.63 3.61
CA LEU A 75 -10.09 7.30 3.76
C LEU A 75 -10.96 8.54 3.59
N ALA A 76 -10.63 9.65 4.26
CA ALA A 76 -11.40 10.88 4.21
C ALA A 76 -11.49 11.47 2.79
N LEU A 77 -10.41 11.39 2.01
CA LEU A 77 -10.37 11.88 0.63
C LEU A 77 -10.83 10.81 -0.37
N GLY A 78 -10.50 9.54 -0.14
CA GLY A 78 -10.72 8.45 -1.08
C GLY A 78 -12.14 7.94 -1.09
N LEU A 79 -12.82 7.85 0.06
CA LEU A 79 -14.19 7.33 0.13
C LEU A 79 -15.20 8.19 -0.64
N PRO A 80 -15.20 9.54 -0.54
CA PRO A 80 -16.08 10.37 -1.35
C PRO A 80 -15.84 10.18 -2.85
N VAL A 81 -14.58 10.14 -3.26
CA VAL A 81 -14.20 9.93 -4.67
C VAL A 81 -14.64 8.56 -5.15
N ALA A 82 -14.44 7.51 -4.34
CA ALA A 82 -14.88 6.15 -4.63
C ALA A 82 -16.41 6.09 -4.79
N TRP A 83 -17.15 6.75 -3.90
CA TRP A 83 -18.60 6.81 -3.97
C TRP A 83 -19.08 7.46 -5.26
N VAL A 84 -18.51 8.61 -5.64
CA VAL A 84 -18.85 9.28 -6.89
C VAL A 84 -18.53 8.38 -8.10
N LEU A 85 -17.35 7.77 -8.12
CA LEU A 85 -16.92 6.88 -9.21
C LEU A 85 -17.71 5.57 -9.28
N ALA A 86 -18.29 5.11 -8.18
CA ALA A 86 -19.14 3.92 -8.12
C ALA A 86 -20.56 4.24 -8.62
N ARG A 87 -21.11 5.40 -8.24
CA ARG A 87 -22.53 5.74 -8.45
C ARG A 87 -22.81 6.53 -9.72
N PHE A 88 -21.87 7.32 -10.21
CA PHE A 88 -22.08 8.20 -11.37
C PHE A 88 -21.31 7.73 -12.61
N ALA A 89 -21.95 7.82 -13.76
CA ALA A 89 -21.34 7.61 -15.07
C ALA A 89 -21.20 8.95 -15.80
N PHE A 90 -20.00 9.53 -15.77
CA PHE A 90 -19.68 10.79 -16.46
C PHE A 90 -18.57 10.60 -17.51
N ARG A 91 -18.49 11.54 -18.45
CA ARG A 91 -17.46 11.57 -19.49
C ARG A 91 -16.09 11.73 -18.82
N GLY A 92 -15.20 10.75 -18.98
CA GLY A 92 -13.87 10.73 -18.36
C GLY A 92 -13.70 9.78 -17.19
N ARG A 93 -14.78 9.16 -16.67
CA ARG A 93 -14.71 8.14 -15.60
C ARG A 93 -13.67 7.04 -15.90
N ALA A 94 -13.68 6.51 -17.12
CA ALA A 94 -12.74 5.47 -17.53
C ALA A 94 -11.27 5.94 -17.50
N LEU A 95 -11.01 7.22 -17.83
CA LEU A 95 -9.66 7.78 -17.74
C LEU A 95 -9.21 7.89 -16.29
N VAL A 96 -10.06 8.41 -15.40
CA VAL A 96 -9.77 8.47 -13.96
C VAL A 96 -9.43 7.08 -13.42
N LEU A 97 -10.27 6.08 -13.71
CA LEU A 97 -10.02 4.70 -13.28
C LEU A 97 -8.71 4.10 -13.82
N ARG A 98 -8.27 4.51 -15.01
CA ARG A 98 -6.96 4.11 -15.57
C ARG A 98 -5.80 4.83 -14.89
N LEU A 99 -5.94 6.13 -14.62
CA LEU A 99 -4.92 6.92 -13.92
C LEU A 99 -4.70 6.41 -12.49
N LEU A 100 -5.74 5.93 -11.82
CA LEU A 100 -5.61 5.30 -10.51
C LEU A 100 -4.78 4.00 -10.54
N MET A 101 -4.53 3.41 -11.72
CA MET A 101 -3.64 2.25 -11.86
C MET A 101 -2.17 2.64 -12.02
N LEU A 102 -1.90 3.91 -12.37
CA LEU A 102 -0.56 4.43 -12.63
C LEU A 102 0.45 4.11 -11.51
N PRO A 103 0.17 4.38 -10.22
CA PRO A 103 1.15 4.11 -9.16
C PRO A 103 1.54 2.63 -9.01
N PHE A 104 0.69 1.70 -9.47
CA PHE A 104 0.97 0.26 -9.38
C PHE A 104 1.80 -0.27 -10.54
N VAL A 105 1.85 0.47 -11.65
CA VAL A 105 2.62 0.09 -12.85
C VAL A 105 3.93 0.85 -12.93
N VAL A 106 3.99 2.04 -12.33
CA VAL A 106 5.18 2.88 -12.33
C VAL A 106 6.22 2.32 -11.34
N PRO A 107 7.50 2.17 -11.76
CA PRO A 107 8.57 1.79 -10.85
C PRO A 107 8.67 2.76 -9.67
N THR A 108 8.95 2.25 -8.47
CA THR A 108 9.00 3.06 -7.24
C THR A 108 9.95 4.25 -7.37
N LEU A 109 11.10 4.06 -8.05
CA LEU A 109 12.06 5.13 -8.29
C LEU A 109 11.48 6.26 -9.16
N VAL A 110 10.71 5.92 -10.19
CA VAL A 110 10.08 6.91 -11.08
C VAL A 110 9.02 7.70 -10.31
N ALA A 111 8.24 7.03 -9.46
CA ALA A 111 7.28 7.71 -8.59
C ALA A 111 7.99 8.68 -7.62
N ALA A 112 9.08 8.26 -6.98
CA ALA A 112 9.88 9.12 -6.09
C ALA A 112 10.45 10.34 -6.82
N MET A 113 11.00 10.15 -8.03
CA MET A 113 11.49 11.25 -8.87
C MET A 113 10.37 12.19 -9.30
N GLY A 114 9.17 11.67 -9.59
CA GLY A 114 8.00 12.50 -9.89
C GLY A 114 7.57 13.36 -8.69
N VAL A 115 7.59 12.81 -7.48
CA VAL A 115 7.30 13.56 -6.24
C VAL A 115 8.34 14.66 -6.02
N LEU A 116 9.64 14.36 -6.21
CA LEU A 116 10.72 15.35 -6.10
C LEU A 116 10.64 16.43 -7.21
N ALA A 117 10.22 16.07 -8.41
CA ALA A 117 10.00 17.02 -9.50
C ALA A 117 8.84 17.99 -9.22
N LEU A 118 7.95 17.67 -8.27
CA LEU A 118 6.90 18.57 -7.81
C LEU A 118 7.36 19.38 -6.58
N TRP A 119 7.87 18.71 -5.56
CA TRP A 119 8.04 19.27 -4.21
C TRP A 119 9.48 19.41 -3.73
N GLY A 120 10.47 18.98 -4.51
CA GLY A 120 11.88 19.12 -4.16
C GLY A 120 12.43 20.53 -4.41
N PRO A 121 13.76 20.74 -4.27
CA PRO A 121 14.38 22.06 -4.32
C PRO A 121 14.23 22.78 -5.66
N ARG A 122 14.12 22.00 -6.76
CA ARG A 122 13.86 22.50 -8.12
C ARG A 122 12.50 22.03 -8.63
N GLY A 123 11.60 21.68 -7.72
CA GLY A 123 10.27 21.18 -8.05
C GLY A 123 9.40 22.28 -8.63
N TRP A 124 8.47 21.92 -9.51
CA TRP A 124 7.59 22.88 -10.14
C TRP A 124 6.68 23.59 -9.12
N ILE A 125 6.12 22.85 -8.16
CA ILE A 125 5.27 23.42 -7.11
C ILE A 125 6.13 24.19 -6.11
N SER A 126 7.28 23.64 -5.71
CA SER A 126 8.23 24.31 -4.82
C SER A 126 8.69 25.66 -5.37
N GLY A 127 9.03 25.75 -6.66
CA GLY A 127 9.44 27.01 -7.28
C GLY A 127 8.31 28.05 -7.36
N TRP A 128 7.05 27.61 -7.48
CA TRP A 128 5.90 28.52 -7.50
C TRP A 128 5.49 29.00 -6.10
N MET A 129 5.54 28.12 -5.10
CA MET A 129 5.11 28.40 -3.72
C MET A 129 6.26 28.86 -2.80
N GLY A 130 7.51 28.68 -3.20
CA GLY A 130 8.69 28.90 -2.36
C GLY A 130 8.83 27.88 -1.22
N VAL A 131 8.22 26.69 -1.34
CA VAL A 131 8.21 25.67 -0.28
C VAL A 131 8.84 24.38 -0.78
N ASP A 132 9.99 24.03 -0.20
CA ASP A 132 10.69 22.75 -0.43
C ASP A 132 10.32 21.75 0.67
N LEU A 133 9.81 20.58 0.29
CA LEU A 133 9.46 19.51 1.22
C LEU A 133 10.55 18.44 1.29
N GLN A 134 11.67 18.57 0.55
CA GLN A 134 12.75 17.60 0.64
C GLN A 134 13.22 17.43 2.10
N ASP A 135 13.46 16.18 2.49
CA ASP A 135 13.87 15.78 3.85
C ASP A 135 12.89 16.18 4.97
N THR A 136 11.66 16.58 4.60
CA THR A 136 10.58 16.84 5.57
C THR A 136 9.62 15.66 5.69
N PRO A 137 8.97 15.48 6.85
CA PRO A 137 7.94 14.46 7.03
C PRO A 137 6.72 14.64 6.11
N TRP A 138 6.48 15.86 5.63
CA TRP A 138 5.35 16.17 4.74
C TRP A 138 5.50 15.51 3.38
N LEU A 139 6.72 15.37 2.87
CA LEU A 139 6.98 14.66 1.62
C LEU A 139 6.69 13.16 1.74
N LEU A 140 7.07 12.57 2.87
CA LEU A 140 6.75 11.17 3.20
C LEU A 140 5.24 10.98 3.31
N LEU A 141 4.54 11.88 4.00
CA LEU A 141 3.08 11.85 4.11
C LEU A 141 2.41 11.94 2.73
N TYR A 142 2.87 12.87 1.89
CA TYR A 142 2.38 13.06 0.51
C TYR A 142 2.59 11.80 -0.34
N GLY A 143 3.80 11.23 -0.31
CA GLY A 143 4.13 10.02 -1.06
C GLY A 143 3.26 8.83 -0.62
N ASN A 144 3.12 8.61 0.68
CA ASN A 144 2.24 7.56 1.19
C ASN A 144 0.77 7.80 0.80
N LEU A 145 0.31 9.05 0.87
CA LEU A 145 -1.06 9.41 0.48
C LEU A 145 -1.29 9.17 -1.02
N PHE A 146 -0.32 9.50 -1.88
CA PHE A 146 -0.40 9.28 -3.33
C PHE A 146 -0.65 7.79 -3.67
N PHE A 147 0.09 6.88 -3.07
CA PHE A 147 -0.11 5.43 -3.28
C PHE A 147 -1.40 4.94 -2.63
N ASN A 148 -1.64 5.28 -1.36
CA ASN A 148 -2.76 4.76 -0.59
C ASN A 148 -4.11 5.27 -1.11
N LEU A 149 -4.18 6.52 -1.57
CA LEU A 149 -5.42 7.09 -2.11
C LEU A 149 -5.88 6.30 -3.35
N CYS A 150 -4.97 5.93 -4.24
CA CYS A 150 -5.30 5.15 -5.43
C CYS A 150 -5.86 3.76 -5.05
N LEU A 151 -5.27 3.12 -4.05
CA LEU A 151 -5.73 1.83 -3.52
C LEU A 151 -7.12 1.94 -2.87
N VAL A 152 -7.31 2.92 -1.98
CA VAL A 152 -8.58 3.15 -1.26
C VAL A 152 -9.69 3.46 -2.24
N VAL A 153 -9.45 4.35 -3.22
CA VAL A 153 -10.46 4.68 -4.22
C VAL A 153 -10.85 3.46 -5.05
N ARG A 154 -9.86 2.67 -5.49
CA ARG A 154 -10.12 1.50 -6.33
C ARG A 154 -10.90 0.41 -5.59
N ALA A 155 -10.42 0.03 -4.40
CA ALA A 155 -11.10 -0.93 -3.55
C ALA A 155 -12.50 -0.44 -3.16
N GLY A 156 -12.64 0.86 -2.86
CA GLY A 156 -13.91 1.48 -2.53
C GLY A 156 -14.91 1.45 -3.69
N VAL A 157 -14.47 1.70 -4.94
CA VAL A 157 -15.34 1.62 -6.12
C VAL A 157 -15.88 0.21 -6.30
N ASP A 158 -15.02 -0.80 -6.17
CA ASP A 158 -15.41 -2.20 -6.33
C ASP A 158 -16.35 -2.65 -5.21
N ALA A 159 -16.07 -2.27 -3.96
CA ALA A 159 -16.92 -2.59 -2.81
C ALA A 159 -18.29 -1.90 -2.86
N LEU A 160 -18.31 -0.58 -3.11
CA LEU A 160 -19.56 0.21 -3.17
C LEU A 160 -20.42 -0.13 -4.38
N GLY A 161 -19.82 -0.68 -5.45
CA GLY A 161 -20.53 -1.16 -6.62
C GLY A 161 -21.30 -2.46 -6.40
N GLN A 162 -20.92 -3.27 -5.40
CA GLN A 162 -21.61 -4.51 -5.06
C GLN A 162 -22.89 -4.26 -4.24
N VAL A 163 -22.97 -3.14 -3.54
CA VAL A 163 -24.14 -2.77 -2.73
C VAL A 163 -25.15 -2.05 -3.62
N SER A 164 -26.34 -2.63 -3.80
CA SER A 164 -27.42 -2.01 -4.57
C SER A 164 -27.73 -0.61 -4.03
N ALA A 165 -27.91 0.35 -4.95
CA ALA A 165 -28.47 1.65 -4.63
C ALA A 165 -29.97 1.49 -4.35
N ALA A 166 -30.33 1.06 -3.15
CA ALA A 166 -31.71 1.19 -2.66
C ALA A 166 -32.05 2.67 -2.49
#